data_AF-H5TVL7-F1
#
_entry.id   AF-H5TVL7-F1
#
_cell.length_a   1.000
_cell.length_b   1.000
_cell.length_c   1.000
_cell.angle_alpha   90.00
_cell.angle_beta   90.00
_cell.angle_gamma   90.00
#
_symmetry.space_group_name_H-M   'P 1'
#
loop_
_entity.id
_entity.type
_entity.pdbx_description
1 polymer ?
#
loop_
_entity_poly.entity_id
_entity_poly.type
_entity_poly.pdbx_seq_one_letter_code
_entity_poly.pdbx_strand_id
1 'polypeptide(L)'
;MTAESDAIGSLRTSGLIDVLTWAAPVAFRATDQLYDEDQGHGQGFVGYVNFTHFRDLVDRATANGRFKLGDGLDSLGEDVLKRGITPEAFESMPRLQAGAVVRCDYKQSPGWSIDGYRVLLQSCEFGKVDEIKWVQRSHAKKRVADQLFLEDDALFSKEELGLETISGIPDDDNFAGVTLIAAHAFNPTTKQFELYLGQSKNPAYADDSCWHWKRRLLSGGTPVGGPGLPVTPSMPTGGASTDVEDVPVRMKRTDAGEAPGIADG
;
A
#
# COMPACT_ATOMS: atom_id res chain seq x y z
N MET A 1 23.75 16.33 4.22
CA MET A 1 22.29 16.13 4.03
C MET A 1 22.19 15.15 2.87
N THR A 2 21.50 14.03 3.01
CA THR A 2 21.52 12.97 1.98
C THR A 2 20.41 13.17 0.95
N ALA A 3 20.61 12.73 -0.30
CA ALA A 3 19.57 12.75 -1.34
C ALA A 3 18.25 12.07 -0.90
N GLU A 4 18.37 11.02 -0.08
CA GLU A 4 17.24 10.35 0.56
C GLU A 4 16.44 11.29 1.48
N SER A 5 17.14 12.05 2.33
CA SER A 5 16.52 12.97 3.29
C SER A 5 15.82 14.13 2.58
N ASP A 6 16.44 14.67 1.53
CA ASP A 6 15.89 15.78 0.73
C ASP A 6 14.63 15.35 -0.02
N ALA A 7 14.69 14.19 -0.68
CA ALA A 7 13.54 13.62 -1.39
C ALA A 7 12.34 13.42 -0.45
N ILE A 8 12.57 12.85 0.73
CA ILE A 8 11.45 12.59 1.66
C ILE A 8 11.02 13.83 2.44
N GLY A 9 11.91 14.79 2.66
CA GLY A 9 11.52 16.12 3.13
C GLY A 9 10.54 16.79 2.17
N SER A 10 10.89 16.88 0.88
CA SER A 10 10.04 17.48 -0.15
C SER A 10 8.70 16.75 -0.32
N LEU A 11 8.73 15.42 -0.44
CA LEU A 11 7.51 14.62 -0.63
C LEU A 11 6.59 14.60 0.61
N ARG A 12 7.13 14.83 1.81
CA ARG A 12 6.33 14.99 3.03
C ARG A 12 5.72 16.38 3.12
N THR A 13 6.51 17.44 2.91
CA THR A 13 6.02 18.84 2.95
C THR A 13 4.90 19.05 1.96
N SER A 14 4.98 18.38 0.81
CA SER A 14 3.97 18.44 -0.22
C SER A 14 2.79 17.50 -0.04
N GLY A 15 2.79 16.66 1.00
CA GLY A 15 1.70 15.73 1.33
C GLY A 15 1.62 14.46 0.47
N LEU A 16 2.50 14.25 -0.52
CA LEU A 16 2.45 13.04 -1.36
C LEU A 16 2.70 11.77 -0.53
N ILE A 17 3.55 11.82 0.49
CA ILE A 17 3.75 10.66 1.39
C ILE A 17 2.47 10.33 2.17
N ASP A 18 1.73 11.34 2.62
CA ASP A 18 0.48 11.12 3.34
C ASP A 18 -0.57 10.49 2.40
N VAL A 19 -0.63 10.95 1.15
CA VAL A 19 -1.47 10.32 0.11
C VAL A 19 -1.09 8.85 -0.10
N LEU A 20 0.20 8.54 -0.29
CA LEU A 20 0.65 7.18 -0.55
C LEU A 20 0.37 6.26 0.65
N THR A 21 0.59 6.74 1.87
CA THR A 21 0.36 5.97 3.10
C THR A 21 -1.11 5.80 3.43
N TRP A 22 -1.99 6.72 3.03
CA TRP A 22 -3.45 6.55 3.09
C TRP A 22 -3.96 5.60 1.99
N ALA A 23 -3.54 5.79 0.74
CA ALA A 23 -4.08 5.07 -0.39
C ALA A 23 -3.73 3.57 -0.38
N ALA A 24 -2.52 3.21 0.08
CA ALA A 24 -2.07 1.83 0.15
C ALA A 24 -3.01 0.91 0.96
N PRO A 25 -3.28 1.13 2.26
CA PRO A 25 -4.16 0.26 3.04
C PRO A 25 -5.61 0.27 2.55
N VAL A 26 -6.09 1.38 1.97
CA VAL A 26 -7.42 1.44 1.35
C VAL A 26 -7.48 0.53 0.11
N ALA A 27 -6.45 0.56 -0.74
CA ALA A 27 -6.34 -0.34 -1.90
C ALA A 27 -6.23 -1.82 -1.49
N PHE A 28 -5.48 -2.09 -0.42
CA PHE A 28 -5.28 -3.45 0.10
C PHE A 28 -6.59 -4.04 0.62
N ARG A 29 -7.37 -3.27 1.40
CA ARG A 29 -8.71 -3.68 1.85
C ARG A 29 -9.66 -3.96 0.69
N ALA A 30 -9.67 -3.11 -0.33
CA ALA A 30 -10.51 -3.32 -1.52
C ALA A 30 -10.10 -4.60 -2.28
N THR A 31 -8.79 -4.84 -2.43
CA THR A 31 -8.27 -6.05 -3.05
C THR A 31 -8.62 -7.29 -2.24
N ASP A 32 -8.53 -7.21 -0.91
CA ASP A 32 -8.86 -8.31 0.00
C ASP A 32 -10.32 -8.76 -0.12
N GLN A 33 -11.24 -7.81 -0.28
CA GLN A 33 -12.66 -8.09 -0.44
C GLN A 33 -13.00 -8.80 -1.75
N LEU A 34 -12.16 -8.63 -2.78
CA LEU A 34 -12.35 -9.23 -4.10
C LEU A 34 -11.55 -10.54 -4.28
N TYR A 35 -10.56 -10.77 -3.43
CA TYR A 35 -9.70 -11.93 -3.52
C TYR A 35 -10.44 -13.19 -3.08
N ASP A 36 -10.29 -14.24 -3.89
CA ASP A 36 -10.88 -15.56 -3.64
C ASP A 36 -10.02 -16.60 -4.35
N GLU A 37 -9.25 -17.36 -3.56
CA GLU A 37 -8.35 -18.39 -4.07
C GLU A 37 -9.12 -19.53 -4.76
N ASP A 38 -10.34 -19.85 -4.28
CA ASP A 38 -11.18 -20.90 -4.84
C ASP A 38 -11.75 -20.51 -6.22
N GLN A 39 -11.76 -19.21 -6.55
CA GLN A 39 -12.07 -18.69 -7.88
C GLN A 39 -10.82 -18.58 -8.79
N GLY A 40 -9.66 -19.07 -8.33
CA GLY A 40 -8.41 -19.05 -9.09
C GLY A 40 -7.65 -17.72 -9.03
N HIS A 41 -7.99 -16.83 -8.08
CA HIS A 41 -7.25 -15.59 -7.88
C HIS A 41 -5.86 -15.89 -7.31
N GLY A 42 -4.82 -15.63 -8.08
CA GLY A 42 -3.42 -15.76 -7.66
C GLY A 42 -2.70 -14.41 -7.50
N GLN A 43 -1.37 -14.46 -7.34
CA GLN A 43 -0.53 -13.25 -7.17
C GLN A 43 -0.65 -12.24 -8.32
N GLY A 44 -0.88 -12.69 -9.55
CA GLY A 44 -1.11 -11.81 -10.68
C GLY A 44 -2.38 -10.96 -10.53
N PHE A 45 -3.46 -11.56 -10.00
CA PHE A 45 -4.71 -10.85 -9.71
C PHE A 45 -4.49 -9.79 -8.63
N VAL A 46 -3.86 -10.19 -7.51
CA VAL A 46 -3.56 -9.28 -6.38
C VAL A 46 -2.74 -8.08 -6.86
N GLY A 47 -1.66 -8.33 -7.60
CA GLY A 47 -0.80 -7.27 -8.13
C GLY A 47 -1.57 -6.29 -9.01
N TYR A 48 -2.36 -6.79 -9.97
CA TYR A 48 -3.09 -5.96 -10.92
C TYR A 48 -4.23 -5.16 -10.28
N VAL A 49 -5.06 -5.80 -9.45
CA VAL A 49 -6.21 -5.17 -8.79
C VAL A 49 -5.74 -4.11 -7.81
N ASN A 50 -4.75 -4.45 -6.98
CA ASN A 50 -4.17 -3.53 -6.02
C ASN A 50 -3.53 -2.32 -6.70
N PHE A 51 -2.74 -2.55 -7.75
CA PHE A 51 -2.13 -1.47 -8.54
C PHE A 51 -3.18 -0.52 -9.12
N THR A 52 -4.29 -1.08 -9.63
CA THR A 52 -5.38 -0.28 -10.23
C THR A 52 -6.11 0.55 -9.19
N HIS A 53 -6.45 -0.04 -8.04
CA HIS A 53 -7.07 0.69 -6.93
C HIS A 53 -6.15 1.76 -6.35
N PHE A 54 -4.88 1.42 -6.11
CA PHE A 54 -3.92 2.36 -5.56
C PHE A 54 -3.72 3.55 -6.50
N ARG A 55 -3.55 3.32 -7.81
CA ARG A 55 -3.51 4.41 -8.80
C ARG A 55 -4.75 5.31 -8.72
N ASP A 56 -5.94 4.72 -8.68
CA ASP A 56 -7.21 5.48 -8.60
C ASP A 56 -7.29 6.33 -7.33
N LEU A 57 -6.86 5.79 -6.18
CA LEU A 57 -6.88 6.48 -4.90
C LEU A 57 -5.89 7.65 -4.86
N VAL A 58 -4.67 7.49 -5.40
CA VAL A 58 -3.71 8.59 -5.48
C VAL A 58 -4.22 9.68 -6.43
N ASP A 59 -4.77 9.30 -7.59
CA ASP A 59 -5.39 10.26 -8.50
C ASP A 59 -6.56 11.00 -7.84
N ARG A 60 -7.34 10.32 -7.00
CA ARG A 60 -8.45 10.89 -6.24
C ARG A 60 -7.99 11.94 -5.24
N ALA A 61 -7.04 11.59 -4.38
CA ALA A 61 -6.54 12.51 -3.34
C ALA A 61 -5.77 13.70 -3.94
N THR A 62 -5.18 13.54 -5.12
CA THR A 62 -4.40 14.59 -5.80
C THR A 62 -5.19 15.37 -6.86
N ALA A 63 -6.51 15.12 -6.99
CA ALA A 63 -7.37 15.73 -8.00
C ALA A 63 -6.86 15.56 -9.46
N ASN A 64 -6.27 14.41 -9.74
CA ASN A 64 -5.70 14.04 -11.05
C ASN A 64 -6.59 13.05 -11.80
N GLY A 65 -6.27 12.83 -13.08
CA GLY A 65 -6.98 11.86 -13.93
C GLY A 65 -8.49 12.14 -14.00
N ARG A 66 -9.30 11.14 -13.67
CA ARG A 66 -10.78 11.27 -13.69
C ARG A 66 -11.35 12.11 -12.56
N PHE A 67 -10.53 12.52 -11.59
CA PHE A 67 -10.92 13.33 -10.43
C PHE A 67 -10.56 14.80 -10.58
N LYS A 68 -10.05 15.20 -11.74
CA LYS A 68 -9.85 16.60 -12.07
C LYS A 68 -11.22 17.26 -12.21
N LEU A 69 -11.58 18.10 -11.25
CA LEU A 69 -12.80 18.89 -11.28
C LEU A 69 -12.59 20.12 -12.15
N GLY A 70 -13.60 20.46 -12.96
CA GLY A 70 -13.64 21.74 -13.68
C GLY A 70 -14.03 22.88 -12.75
N ASP A 71 -13.64 24.11 -13.11
CA ASP A 71 -13.95 25.30 -12.33
C ASP A 71 -15.47 25.43 -12.08
N GLY A 72 -15.87 25.63 -10.82
CA GLY A 72 -17.27 25.85 -10.43
C GLY A 72 -18.12 24.60 -10.15
N LEU A 73 -17.52 23.42 -10.04
CA LEU A 73 -18.22 22.15 -9.76
C LEU A 73 -18.03 21.63 -8.33
N ASP A 74 -17.73 22.51 -7.38
CA ASP A 74 -17.29 22.14 -6.02
C ASP A 74 -18.26 21.19 -5.29
N SER A 75 -19.58 21.37 -5.46
CA SER A 75 -20.59 20.50 -4.83
C SER A 75 -20.80 19.17 -5.55
N LEU A 76 -20.66 19.11 -6.88
CA LEU A 76 -20.69 17.86 -7.66
C LEU A 76 -19.41 17.03 -7.49
N GLY A 77 -18.31 17.70 -7.15
CA GLY A 77 -17.01 17.06 -6.96
C GLY A 77 -16.97 16.10 -5.79
N GLU A 78 -17.69 16.40 -4.71
CA GLU A 78 -17.67 15.58 -3.50
C GLU A 78 -18.29 14.19 -3.74
N ASP A 79 -19.40 14.09 -4.47
CA ASP A 79 -20.03 12.82 -4.80
C ASP A 79 -19.13 11.95 -5.69
N VAL A 80 -18.42 12.58 -6.63
CA VAL A 80 -17.43 11.90 -7.48
C VAL A 80 -16.27 11.35 -6.64
N LEU A 81 -15.80 12.12 -5.66
CA LEU A 81 -14.74 11.72 -4.74
C LEU A 81 -15.18 10.73 -3.67
N LYS A 82 -16.48 10.59 -3.35
CA LYS A 82 -17.01 9.55 -2.46
C LYS A 82 -17.23 8.21 -3.16
N ARG A 83 -17.55 8.24 -4.46
CA ARG A 83 -17.95 7.04 -5.19
C ARG A 83 -16.82 6.00 -5.26
N GLY A 84 -17.12 4.78 -4.81
CA GLY A 84 -16.24 3.62 -4.93
C GLY A 84 -15.22 3.44 -3.80
N ILE A 85 -15.34 4.22 -2.72
CA ILE A 85 -14.57 4.04 -1.49
C ILE A 85 -15.51 4.07 -0.28
N THR A 86 -15.06 3.56 0.87
CA THR A 86 -15.89 3.60 2.09
C THR A 86 -15.94 5.01 2.67
N PRO A 87 -16.98 5.37 3.44
CA PRO A 87 -17.06 6.68 4.11
C PRO A 87 -15.82 6.98 4.95
N GLU A 88 -15.32 5.98 5.70
CA GLU A 88 -14.14 6.14 6.56
C GLU A 88 -12.87 6.40 5.75
N ALA A 89 -12.74 5.76 4.58
CA ALA A 89 -11.62 6.01 3.67
C ALA A 89 -11.70 7.43 3.08
N PHE A 90 -12.90 7.91 2.74
CA PHE A 90 -13.09 9.28 2.26
C PHE A 90 -12.81 10.33 3.34
N GLU A 91 -13.31 10.12 4.55
CA GLU A 91 -13.11 11.05 5.69
C GLU A 91 -11.64 11.19 6.08
N SER A 92 -10.87 10.11 5.99
CA SER A 92 -9.43 10.09 6.26
C SER A 92 -8.55 10.48 5.07
N MET A 93 -9.14 10.80 3.90
CA MET A 93 -8.41 11.16 2.69
C MET A 93 -7.60 12.46 2.89
N PRO A 94 -6.28 12.45 2.65
CA PRO A 94 -5.47 13.66 2.71
C PRO A 94 -5.99 14.72 1.75
N ARG A 95 -6.09 15.97 2.23
CA ARG A 95 -6.51 17.11 1.44
C ARG A 95 -5.29 17.91 1.04
N LEU A 96 -5.04 17.99 -0.27
CA LEU A 96 -3.94 18.78 -0.83
C LEU A 96 -4.48 19.97 -1.60
N GLN A 97 -3.65 21.00 -1.74
CA GLN A 97 -3.95 22.06 -2.68
C GLN A 97 -4.01 21.49 -4.10
N ALA A 98 -5.05 21.85 -4.83
CA ALA A 98 -5.21 21.43 -6.22
C ALA A 98 -3.97 21.85 -7.04
N GLY A 99 -3.45 20.91 -7.83
CA GLY A 99 -2.25 21.14 -8.66
C GLY A 99 -0.92 21.10 -7.91
N ALA A 100 -0.90 20.88 -6.58
CA ALA A 100 0.35 20.66 -5.85
C ALA A 100 1.09 19.44 -6.42
N VAL A 101 0.37 18.32 -6.52
CA VAL A 101 0.84 17.08 -7.16
C VAL A 101 0.21 16.96 -8.53
N VAL A 102 1.04 16.78 -9.57
CA VAL A 102 0.57 16.68 -10.96
C VAL A 102 0.79 15.26 -11.49
N ARG A 103 -0.17 14.74 -12.25
CA ARG A 103 0.00 13.48 -12.99
C ARG A 103 1.17 13.59 -13.98
N CYS A 104 2.16 12.70 -13.87
CA CYS A 104 3.36 12.69 -14.70
C CYS A 104 3.74 11.24 -15.02
N ASP A 105 3.09 10.65 -16.01
CA ASP A 105 3.33 9.26 -16.40
C ASP A 105 4.62 9.12 -17.22
N TYR A 106 5.33 8.01 -17.03
CA TYR A 106 6.51 7.68 -17.83
C TYR A 106 6.29 6.38 -18.61
N LYS A 107 6.26 6.46 -19.95
CA LYS A 107 6.10 5.30 -20.84
C LYS A 107 4.97 4.36 -20.36
N GLN A 108 3.78 4.93 -20.13
CA GLN A 108 2.57 4.25 -19.63
C GLN A 108 2.65 3.75 -18.17
N SER A 109 3.76 3.93 -17.47
CA SER A 109 3.82 3.75 -16.02
C SER A 109 3.17 4.95 -15.33
N PRO A 110 2.13 4.73 -14.51
CA PRO A 110 1.54 5.74 -13.65
C PRO A 110 2.59 6.46 -12.80
N GLY A 111 2.53 7.79 -12.81
CA GLY A 111 3.42 8.63 -12.04
C GLY A 111 2.81 9.94 -11.59
N TRP A 112 3.38 10.51 -10.54
CA TRP A 112 3.01 11.81 -10.00
C TRP A 112 4.26 12.62 -9.74
N SER A 113 4.27 13.88 -10.16
CA SER A 113 5.40 14.79 -10.01
C SER A 113 5.12 15.90 -9.01
N ILE A 114 6.16 16.25 -8.25
CA ILE A 114 6.18 17.37 -7.32
C ILE A 114 7.62 17.79 -7.02
N ASP A 115 7.91 19.09 -6.99
CA ASP A 115 9.20 19.66 -6.56
C ASP A 115 10.45 18.98 -7.18
N GLY A 116 10.41 18.67 -8.47
CA GLY A 116 11.54 18.02 -9.16
C GLY A 116 11.68 16.51 -8.87
N TYR A 117 10.69 15.90 -8.20
CA TYR A 117 10.57 14.46 -8.02
C TYR A 117 9.38 13.92 -8.82
N ARG A 118 9.55 12.75 -9.44
CA ARG A 118 8.45 11.97 -9.99
C ARG A 118 8.41 10.62 -9.30
N VAL A 119 7.27 10.25 -8.76
CA VAL A 119 7.07 8.94 -8.10
C VAL A 119 6.25 8.05 -9.01
N LEU A 120 6.81 6.93 -9.44
CA LEU A 120 6.11 5.91 -10.22
C LEU A 120 5.68 4.73 -9.35
N LEU A 121 4.49 4.17 -9.59
CA LEU A 121 3.98 3.04 -8.82
C LEU A 121 4.54 1.69 -9.33
N GLN A 122 4.83 0.75 -8.42
CA GLN A 122 5.25 -0.62 -8.75
C GLN A 122 4.64 -1.62 -7.77
N SER A 123 3.93 -2.63 -8.27
CA SER A 123 3.52 -3.78 -7.47
C SER A 123 4.66 -4.80 -7.36
N CYS A 124 4.87 -5.39 -6.19
CA CYS A 124 5.77 -6.54 -6.01
C CYS A 124 5.12 -7.60 -5.11
N GLU A 125 5.75 -8.78 -5.05
CA GLU A 125 5.36 -9.82 -4.10
C GLU A 125 5.81 -9.41 -2.69
N PHE A 126 5.00 -9.75 -1.69
CA PHE A 126 5.31 -9.43 -0.30
C PHE A 126 6.63 -10.05 0.14
N GLY A 127 7.49 -9.26 0.77
CA GLY A 127 8.83 -9.66 1.21
C GLY A 127 9.89 -9.64 0.10
N LYS A 128 9.51 -9.39 -1.16
CA LYS A 128 10.42 -9.43 -2.31
C LYS A 128 10.76 -8.06 -2.89
N VAL A 129 10.63 -7.00 -2.10
CA VAL A 129 10.97 -5.63 -2.54
C VAL A 129 12.46 -5.48 -2.89
N ASP A 130 13.33 -6.22 -2.23
CA ASP A 130 14.79 -6.21 -2.48
C ASP A 130 15.21 -7.07 -3.68
N GLU A 131 14.30 -7.93 -4.15
CA GLU A 131 14.54 -8.86 -5.26
C GLU A 131 13.94 -8.36 -6.58
N ILE A 132 13.54 -7.08 -6.65
CA ILE A 132 12.91 -6.55 -7.86
C ILE A 132 13.94 -6.50 -9.00
N LYS A 133 13.73 -7.37 -9.98
CA LYS A 133 14.48 -7.37 -11.24
C LYS A 133 13.91 -6.32 -12.20
N TRP A 134 14.38 -5.07 -12.11
CA TRP A 134 13.89 -3.96 -12.94
C TRP A 134 13.94 -4.24 -14.44
N VAL A 135 14.98 -4.95 -14.90
CA VAL A 135 15.14 -5.40 -16.29
C VAL A 135 14.02 -6.33 -16.78
N GLN A 136 13.31 -7.00 -15.87
CA GLN A 136 12.21 -7.93 -16.17
C GLN A 136 10.82 -7.33 -15.94
N ARG A 137 10.71 -6.06 -15.48
CA ARG A 137 9.41 -5.41 -15.21
C ARG A 137 8.83 -4.78 -16.46
N SER A 138 9.19 -3.54 -16.76
CA SER A 138 8.80 -2.86 -17.99
C SER A 138 9.97 -2.05 -18.52
N HIS A 139 9.95 -1.72 -19.81
CA HIS A 139 10.99 -0.88 -20.41
C HIS A 139 11.08 0.48 -19.68
N ALA A 140 9.96 1.01 -19.19
CA ALA A 140 9.92 2.21 -18.36
C ALA A 140 10.75 2.04 -17.08
N LYS A 141 10.47 0.99 -16.29
CA LYS A 141 11.15 0.74 -15.01
C LYS A 141 12.64 0.41 -15.19
N LYS A 142 12.99 -0.32 -16.25
CA LYS A 142 14.39 -0.56 -16.61
C LYS A 142 15.15 0.76 -16.80
N ARG A 143 14.58 1.69 -17.58
CA ARG A 143 15.19 3.01 -17.83
C ARG A 143 15.24 3.89 -16.57
N VAL A 144 14.24 3.82 -15.71
CA VAL A 144 14.29 4.49 -14.39
C VAL A 144 15.47 3.97 -13.56
N ALA A 145 15.72 2.66 -13.59
CA ALA A 145 16.85 2.05 -12.90
C ALA A 145 18.22 2.32 -13.57
N ASP A 146 18.23 2.81 -14.82
CA ASP A 146 19.41 3.33 -15.53
C ASP A 146 19.64 4.84 -15.29
N GLN A 147 18.79 5.50 -14.50
CA GLN A 147 18.97 6.91 -14.17
C GLN A 147 20.36 7.11 -13.53
N LEU A 148 21.07 8.15 -13.94
CA LEU A 148 22.39 8.44 -13.39
C LEU A 148 22.26 8.94 -11.94
N PHE A 149 23.11 8.40 -11.07
CA PHE A 149 23.25 8.83 -9.68
C PHE A 149 24.67 9.35 -9.52
N LEU A 150 24.83 10.64 -9.19
CA LEU A 150 26.12 11.17 -8.78
C LEU A 150 26.34 10.72 -7.34
N GLU A 151 27.35 9.89 -7.10
CA GLU A 151 27.79 9.57 -5.74
C GLU A 151 28.50 10.78 -5.12
N ASP A 152 28.42 10.92 -3.79
CA ASP A 152 29.17 11.95 -3.03
C ASP A 152 30.70 11.79 -3.18
N ASP A 153 31.18 10.65 -3.71
CA ASP A 153 32.60 10.32 -3.97
C ASP A 153 33.08 10.67 -5.39
N ALA A 154 32.34 11.50 -6.14
CA ALA A 154 32.85 12.03 -7.40
C ALA A 154 34.12 12.86 -7.15
N LEU A 155 35.22 12.51 -7.83
CA LEU A 155 36.53 13.20 -7.77
C LEU A 155 36.47 14.70 -8.12
N PHE A 156 35.36 15.17 -8.67
CA PHE A 156 35.13 16.56 -9.06
C PHE A 156 33.82 17.07 -8.47
N SER A 157 33.82 18.31 -8.02
CA SER A 157 32.60 18.95 -7.51
C SER A 157 31.63 19.27 -8.66
N LYS A 158 30.35 19.47 -8.33
CA LYS A 158 29.27 19.80 -9.29
C LYS A 158 29.62 21.04 -10.13
N GLU A 159 30.34 21.98 -9.54
CA GLU A 159 30.77 23.23 -10.15
C GLU A 159 31.99 23.06 -11.07
N GLU A 160 32.88 22.10 -10.77
CA GLU A 160 34.12 21.85 -11.53
C GLU A 160 33.85 21.21 -12.90
N LEU A 161 32.77 20.45 -13.02
CA LEU A 161 32.37 19.81 -14.28
C LEU A 161 31.42 20.65 -15.13
N GLY A 162 30.96 21.81 -14.65
CA GLY A 162 29.97 22.63 -15.36
C GLY A 162 28.64 21.90 -15.62
N LEU A 163 28.33 20.88 -14.80
CA LEU A 163 27.16 20.03 -14.96
C LEU A 163 26.07 20.46 -13.99
N GLU A 164 24.91 20.84 -14.51
CA GLU A 164 23.69 20.85 -13.71
C GLU A 164 23.36 19.40 -13.28
N THR A 165 23.12 19.25 -11.98
CA THR A 165 22.18 18.37 -11.27
C THR A 165 21.64 17.13 -12.00
N ILE A 166 21.70 15.96 -11.33
CA ILE A 166 21.05 14.66 -11.64
C ILE A 166 20.37 14.63 -13.02
N SER A 167 21.05 14.07 -14.03
CA SER A 167 20.42 13.86 -15.34
C SER A 167 19.20 12.96 -15.17
N GLY A 168 18.04 13.46 -15.62
CA GLY A 168 16.78 12.72 -15.63
C GLY A 168 16.88 11.41 -16.42
N ILE A 169 15.76 10.69 -16.53
CA ILE A 169 15.75 9.44 -17.27
C ILE A 169 16.08 9.70 -18.74
N PRO A 170 16.97 8.91 -19.38
CA PRO A 170 17.22 9.04 -20.82
C PRO A 170 15.93 8.93 -21.64
N ASP A 171 15.78 9.82 -22.62
CA ASP A 171 14.61 9.94 -23.52
C ASP A 171 13.31 10.42 -22.85
N ASP A 172 13.42 11.22 -21.79
CA ASP A 172 12.29 11.82 -21.07
C ASP A 172 12.32 13.35 -21.06
N ASP A 173 12.16 13.95 -22.22
CA ASP A 173 12.30 15.40 -22.43
C ASP A 173 11.23 16.23 -21.70
N ASN A 174 10.20 15.59 -21.13
CA ASN A 174 9.06 16.26 -20.48
C ASN A 174 9.20 16.41 -18.96
N PHE A 175 10.21 15.78 -18.33
CA PHE A 175 10.39 15.85 -16.89
C PHE A 175 11.87 16.04 -16.53
N ALA A 176 12.19 17.21 -15.97
CA ALA A 176 13.48 17.50 -15.37
C ALA A 176 13.43 17.20 -13.87
N GLY A 177 14.11 16.14 -13.43
CA GLY A 177 14.17 15.77 -12.03
C GLY A 177 14.49 14.31 -11.75
N VAL A 178 14.32 13.91 -10.49
CA VAL A 178 14.59 12.56 -9.99
C VAL A 178 13.35 11.70 -10.07
N THR A 179 13.45 10.53 -10.69
CA THR A 179 12.36 9.55 -10.66
C THR A 179 12.58 8.51 -9.56
N LEU A 180 11.56 8.36 -8.72
CA LEU A 180 11.49 7.42 -7.61
C LEU A 180 10.42 6.36 -7.89
N ILE A 181 10.50 5.25 -7.18
CA ILE A 181 9.53 4.16 -7.22
C ILE A 181 8.83 4.03 -5.87
N ALA A 182 7.50 4.10 -5.88
CA ALA A 182 6.65 3.64 -4.79
C ALA A 182 6.34 2.15 -5.00
N ALA A 183 7.06 1.28 -4.29
CA ALA A 183 6.88 -0.17 -4.37
C ALA A 183 5.90 -0.65 -3.30
N HIS A 184 4.84 -1.34 -3.70
CA HIS A 184 3.81 -1.84 -2.80
C HIS A 184 3.61 -3.35 -2.94
N ALA A 185 3.33 -4.00 -1.81
CA ALA A 185 3.00 -5.41 -1.77
C ALA A 185 1.91 -5.70 -0.75
N PHE A 186 1.05 -6.65 -1.08
CA PHE A 186 -0.02 -7.14 -0.23
C PHE A 186 -0.09 -8.67 -0.36
N ASN A 187 -0.14 -9.35 0.79
CA ASN A 187 -0.36 -10.78 0.87
C ASN A 187 -1.81 -11.04 1.32
N PRO A 188 -2.69 -11.56 0.45
CA PRO A 188 -4.10 -11.77 0.79
C PRO A 188 -4.30 -12.93 1.78
N THR A 189 -3.35 -13.85 1.92
CA THR A 189 -3.43 -14.98 2.86
C THR A 189 -3.11 -14.51 4.27
N THR A 190 -2.02 -13.76 4.46
CA THR A 190 -1.61 -13.28 5.78
C THR A 190 -2.16 -11.89 6.13
N LYS A 191 -2.83 -11.23 5.17
CA LYS A 191 -3.27 -9.83 5.26
C LYS A 191 -2.13 -8.84 5.50
N GLN A 192 -0.88 -9.26 5.32
CA GLN A 192 0.29 -8.42 5.52
C GLN A 192 0.54 -7.53 4.30
N PHE A 193 1.08 -6.34 4.56
CA PHE A 193 1.40 -5.40 3.51
C PHE A 193 2.61 -4.55 3.83
N GLU A 194 3.18 -3.99 2.77
CA GLU A 194 4.31 -3.08 2.84
C GLU A 194 4.28 -2.08 1.69
N LEU A 195 4.78 -0.88 1.97
CA LEU A 195 4.97 0.21 1.02
C LEU A 195 6.36 0.81 1.25
N TYR A 196 7.14 0.88 0.18
CA TYR A 196 8.45 1.53 0.16
C TYR A 196 8.44 2.63 -0.86
N LEU A 197 9.30 3.61 -0.63
CA LEU A 197 9.66 4.65 -1.57
C LEU A 197 11.17 4.66 -1.71
N GLY A 198 11.67 4.69 -2.94
CA GLY A 198 13.10 4.62 -3.17
C GLY A 198 13.51 5.01 -4.56
N GLN A 199 14.81 5.16 -4.73
CA GLN A 199 15.44 5.32 -6.04
C GLN A 199 15.97 3.95 -6.49
N SER A 200 15.39 3.41 -7.56
CA SER A 200 15.78 2.12 -8.13
C SER A 200 17.14 2.21 -8.79
N LYS A 201 17.92 1.13 -8.78
CA LYS A 201 19.20 0.99 -9.48
C LYS A 201 19.25 -0.37 -10.18
N ASN A 202 19.82 -0.42 -11.37
CA ASN A 202 20.18 -1.70 -11.98
C ASN A 202 21.44 -2.25 -11.28
N PRO A 203 21.35 -3.43 -10.63
CA PRO A 203 22.50 -4.02 -9.95
C PRO A 203 23.60 -4.34 -10.96
N ALA A 204 24.86 -4.07 -10.62
CA ALA A 204 26.00 -4.41 -11.48
C ALA A 204 26.40 -5.87 -11.28
N TYR A 205 26.25 -6.38 -10.05
CA TYR A 205 26.52 -7.76 -9.65
C TYR A 205 25.27 -8.45 -9.07
N ALA A 206 25.29 -9.77 -8.92
CA ALA A 206 24.11 -10.55 -8.52
C ALA A 206 23.66 -10.30 -7.07
N ASP A 207 24.60 -9.87 -6.21
CA ASP A 207 24.43 -9.55 -4.80
C ASP A 207 24.19 -8.06 -4.53
N ASP A 208 24.25 -7.21 -5.57
CA ASP A 208 23.97 -5.79 -5.44
C ASP A 208 22.48 -5.54 -5.15
N SER A 209 22.25 -4.52 -4.32
CA SER A 209 20.91 -3.97 -4.10
C SER A 209 20.31 -3.45 -5.42
N CYS A 210 19.04 -3.79 -5.67
CA CYS A 210 18.25 -3.18 -6.74
C CYS A 210 17.78 -1.74 -6.42
N TRP A 211 18.21 -1.19 -5.29
CA TRP A 211 17.92 0.16 -4.84
C TRP A 211 19.22 0.92 -4.58
N HIS A 212 19.30 2.16 -5.06
CA HIS A 212 20.33 3.08 -4.60
C HIS A 212 20.05 3.48 -3.15
N TRP A 213 18.79 3.81 -2.86
CA TRP A 213 18.27 3.91 -1.50
C TRP A 213 16.79 3.53 -1.52
N LYS A 214 16.27 3.09 -0.37
CA LYS A 214 14.85 2.84 -0.15
C LYS A 214 14.47 3.16 1.29
N ARG A 215 13.25 3.62 1.49
CA ARG A 215 12.65 3.84 2.80
C ARG A 215 11.30 3.13 2.88
N ARG A 216 11.08 2.41 3.98
CA ARG A 216 9.75 1.86 4.29
C ARG A 216 8.87 3.02 4.75
N LEU A 217 7.76 3.25 4.04
CA LEU A 217 6.76 4.25 4.42
C LEU A 217 5.69 3.65 5.33
N LEU A 218 5.31 2.40 5.08
CA LEU A 218 4.26 1.71 5.80
C LEU A 218 4.49 0.20 5.78
N SER A 219 4.14 -0.47 6.87
CA SER A 219 3.96 -1.92 6.92
C SER A 219 2.88 -2.26 7.93
N GLY A 220 2.15 -3.35 7.72
CA GLY A 220 1.11 -3.78 8.64
C GLY A 220 0.53 -5.14 8.31
N GLY A 221 -0.58 -5.46 8.97
CA GLY A 221 -1.22 -6.78 8.97
C GLY A 221 -0.77 -7.65 10.14
N THR A 222 -1.53 -8.71 10.40
CA THR A 222 -1.25 -9.65 11.48
C THR A 222 -0.44 -10.82 10.91
N PRO A 223 0.80 -11.04 11.33
CA PRO A 223 1.55 -12.22 10.92
C PRO A 223 0.76 -13.47 11.31
N VAL A 224 0.38 -14.28 10.33
CA VAL A 224 -0.14 -15.61 10.61
C VAL A 224 1.06 -16.47 10.98
N GLY A 225 1.34 -16.58 12.28
CA GLY A 225 2.40 -17.42 12.82
C GLY A 225 3.60 -16.69 13.41
N GLY A 226 3.39 -15.75 14.33
CA GLY A 226 4.43 -15.49 15.34
C GLY A 226 4.68 -16.77 16.15
N PRO A 227 5.92 -17.06 16.60
CA PRO A 227 6.11 -18.14 17.56
C PRO A 227 5.21 -17.78 18.74
N GLY A 228 4.27 -18.66 19.06
CA GLY A 228 3.49 -18.51 20.27
C GLY A 228 4.47 -18.19 21.38
N LEU A 229 4.32 -17.03 22.01
CA LEU A 229 4.76 -16.91 23.39
C LEU A 229 4.26 -18.17 24.05
N PRO A 230 5.12 -18.99 24.68
CA PRO A 230 4.61 -20.12 25.42
C PRO A 230 3.63 -19.52 26.40
N VAL A 231 2.34 -19.77 26.17
CA VAL A 231 1.35 -19.65 27.23
C VAL A 231 1.83 -20.72 28.19
N THR A 232 2.68 -20.33 29.13
CA THR A 232 2.93 -21.12 30.32
C THR A 232 1.55 -21.40 30.85
N PRO A 233 1.08 -22.66 30.87
CA PRO A 233 -0.16 -22.96 31.54
C PRO A 233 0.06 -22.53 33.00
N SER A 234 -0.58 -21.43 33.38
CA SER A 234 -0.71 -21.06 34.77
C SER A 234 -1.60 -22.13 35.38
N MET A 235 -0.95 -23.18 35.90
CA MET A 235 -1.60 -24.12 36.80
C MET A 235 -2.26 -23.29 37.90
N PRO A 236 -3.57 -23.45 38.16
CA PRO A 236 -4.18 -22.82 39.33
C PRO A 236 -3.54 -23.45 40.56
N THR A 237 -2.59 -22.75 41.18
CA THR A 237 -2.18 -23.03 42.55
C THR A 237 -3.29 -22.51 43.47
N GLY A 238 -4.27 -23.36 43.70
CA GLY A 238 -5.36 -23.12 44.64
C GLY A 238 -6.07 -24.44 44.89
N GLY A 239 -5.75 -25.06 46.03
CA GLY A 239 -6.35 -26.33 46.45
C GLY A 239 -7.87 -26.27 46.50
N ALA A 240 -8.49 -27.44 46.35
CA ALA A 240 -9.92 -27.64 46.41
C ALA A 240 -10.55 -26.94 47.62
N SER A 241 -11.41 -25.96 47.36
CA SER A 241 -12.42 -25.51 48.30
C SER A 241 -13.74 -26.17 47.89
N THR A 242 -14.33 -26.92 48.81
CA THR A 242 -15.54 -27.74 48.63
C THR A 242 -16.83 -27.00 48.98
N ASP A 243 -16.86 -25.67 48.90
CA ASP A 243 -18.09 -24.90 49.11
C ASP A 243 -18.72 -24.52 47.77
N VAL A 244 -19.65 -25.34 47.31
CA VAL A 244 -20.63 -24.98 46.28
C VAL A 244 -21.99 -24.92 46.96
N GLU A 245 -22.55 -23.72 47.09
CA GLU A 245 -23.97 -23.55 47.40
C GLU A 245 -24.80 -24.01 46.20
N ASP A 246 -25.50 -25.13 46.37
CA ASP A 246 -26.44 -25.67 45.39
C ASP A 246 -27.62 -24.71 45.18
N VAL A 247 -27.69 -24.09 43.99
CA VAL A 247 -28.86 -23.33 43.53
C VAL A 247 -29.82 -24.28 42.81
N PRO A 248 -31.03 -24.55 43.32
CA PRO A 248 -31.96 -25.48 42.69
C PRO A 248 -32.63 -24.84 41.46
N VAL A 249 -32.27 -25.30 40.27
CA VAL A 249 -32.93 -24.90 39.01
C VAL A 249 -34.15 -25.78 38.78
N ARG A 250 -35.34 -25.16 38.80
CA ARG A 250 -36.64 -25.79 38.61
C ARG A 250 -36.87 -26.10 37.12
N MET A 251 -36.68 -27.34 36.70
CA MET A 251 -37.02 -27.76 35.34
C MET A 251 -38.54 -27.86 35.16
N LYS A 252 -39.08 -27.06 34.24
CA LYS A 252 -40.49 -27.08 33.84
C LYS A 252 -40.74 -28.32 32.96
N ARG A 253 -41.45 -29.31 33.51
CA ARG A 253 -42.06 -30.38 32.72
C ARG A 253 -43.09 -29.76 31.78
N THR A 254 -43.02 -30.13 30.50
CA THR A 254 -44.14 -29.96 29.58
C THR A 254 -44.66 -31.35 29.31
N ASP A 255 -45.81 -31.65 29.93
CA ASP A 255 -46.56 -32.88 29.75
C ASP A 255 -47.04 -32.96 28.30
N ALA A 256 -46.64 -34.01 27.59
CA ALA A 256 -47.32 -34.49 26.40
C ALA A 256 -47.84 -35.89 26.71
N GLY A 257 -48.95 -35.91 27.45
CA GLY A 257 -49.75 -37.09 27.70
C GLY A 257 -51.21 -36.74 27.38
N GLU A 258 -51.59 -36.89 26.12
CA GLU A 258 -53.01 -36.92 25.73
C GLU A 258 -53.35 -38.37 25.40
N ALA A 259 -54.12 -38.97 26.29
CA ALA A 259 -54.67 -40.32 26.22
C ALA A 259 -56.10 -40.25 25.63
N PRO A 260 -56.74 -41.40 25.33
CA PRO A 260 -57.63 -41.59 24.18
C PRO A 260 -59.11 -41.24 24.43
N GLY A 261 -59.84 -41.00 23.35
CA GLY A 261 -61.31 -40.94 23.29
C GLY A 261 -61.84 -41.67 22.04
N ILE A 262 -62.90 -42.45 22.24
CA ILE A 262 -63.46 -43.53 21.39
C ILE A 262 -64.58 -43.04 20.46
N ALA A 263 -64.73 -43.70 19.28
CA ALA A 263 -65.95 -44.09 18.52
C ALA A 263 -65.64 -44.05 16.99
N ASP A 264 -65.97 -44.97 16.08
CA ASP A 264 -66.84 -46.15 16.00
C ASP A 264 -66.30 -47.10 14.89
N GLY A 265 -66.55 -48.41 15.02
CA GLY A 265 -66.26 -49.44 14.01
C GLY A 265 -65.96 -50.81 14.58
#